data_AF-A0A2E2N3C8-F1
#
_entry.id   AF-A0A2E2N3C8-F1
#
_cell.length_a   1.000
_cell.length_b   1.000
_cell.length_c   1.000
_cell.angle_alpha   90.00
_cell.angle_beta   90.00
_cell.angle_gamma   90.00
#
_symmetry.space_group_name_H-M   'P 1'
#
loop_
_entity.id
_entity.type
_entity.pdbx_description
1 polymer ?
#
loop_
_entity_poly.entity_id
_entity_poly.type
_entity_poly.pdbx_seq_one_letter_code
_entity_poly.pdbx_strand_id
1 'polypeptide(L)'
;MDQPSSVASRLEAERKRLHWHSRRGMWELDLLLLPFLEHRYDELDEADQAAYRQLITEEDQDLFMWLMRREWPEEPSRRRIVQMIVEYAEASGHGHNRGL
;
A
#
# COMPACT_ATOMS: atom_id res chain seq x y z
N MET A 1 4.71 -12.14 -34.90
CA MET A 1 5.60 -12.48 -33.76
C MET A 1 5.42 -11.39 -32.72
N ASP A 2 4.32 -11.45 -31.98
CA ASP A 2 4.08 -10.54 -30.87
C ASP A 2 4.75 -11.17 -29.64
N GLN A 3 5.82 -10.58 -29.14
CA GLN A 3 6.57 -11.08 -27.98
C GLN A 3 5.98 -10.46 -26.71
N PRO A 4 5.16 -11.18 -25.92
CA PRO A 4 4.64 -10.67 -24.65
C PRO A 4 5.71 -10.55 -23.53
N SER A 5 6.96 -10.96 -23.79
CA SER A 5 7.98 -11.14 -22.74
C SER A 5 8.58 -9.84 -22.16
N SER A 6 8.39 -8.67 -22.78
CA SER A 6 9.07 -7.43 -22.31
C SER A 6 8.28 -6.64 -21.26
N VAL A 7 6.95 -6.79 -21.22
CA VAL A 7 6.07 -6.00 -20.35
C VAL A 7 6.02 -6.60 -18.95
N ALA A 8 5.94 -7.93 -18.86
CA ALA A 8 5.91 -8.68 -17.61
C ALA A 8 7.13 -8.36 -16.72
N SER A 9 8.34 -8.37 -17.29
CA SER A 9 9.57 -8.07 -16.55
C SER A 9 9.61 -6.64 -15.99
N ARG A 10 8.95 -5.71 -16.66
CA ARG A 10 8.86 -4.30 -16.23
C ARG A 10 7.90 -4.14 -15.05
N LEU A 11 6.79 -4.87 -15.08
CA LEU A 11 5.81 -4.92 -14.00
C LEU A 11 6.38 -5.59 -12.75
N GLU A 12 7.14 -6.67 -12.92
CA GLU A 12 7.86 -7.34 -11.82
C GLU A 12 8.91 -6.42 -11.17
N ALA A 13 9.64 -5.64 -11.97
CA ALA A 13 10.60 -4.67 -11.45
C ALA A 13 9.91 -3.55 -10.66
N GLU A 14 8.74 -3.09 -11.11
CA GLU A 14 7.94 -2.10 -10.39
C GLU A 14 7.40 -2.65 -9.06
N ARG A 15 6.83 -3.86 -9.06
CA ARG A 15 6.39 -4.52 -7.82
C ARG A 15 7.52 -4.70 -6.82
N LYS A 16 8.71 -5.10 -7.28
CA LYS A 16 9.89 -5.18 -6.40
C LYS A 16 10.25 -3.83 -5.81
N ARG A 17 10.25 -2.75 -6.60
CA ARG A 17 10.47 -1.39 -6.10
C ARG A 17 9.43 -1.01 -5.05
N LEU A 18 8.15 -1.23 -5.33
CA LEU A 18 7.06 -0.97 -4.39
C LEU A 18 7.24 -1.73 -3.08
N HIS A 19 7.62 -3.01 -3.16
CA HIS A 19 7.87 -3.83 -1.99
C HIS A 19 9.04 -3.28 -1.15
N TRP A 20 10.16 -2.93 -1.79
CA TRP A 20 11.29 -2.31 -1.09
C TRP A 20 10.95 -0.94 -0.49
N HIS A 21 10.18 -0.10 -1.17
CA HIS A 21 9.72 1.19 -0.66
C HIS A 21 8.65 1.07 0.42
N SER A 22 7.91 -0.04 0.46
CA SER A 22 6.95 -0.32 1.53
C SER A 22 7.63 -0.82 2.80
N ARG A 23 8.90 -1.27 2.70
CA ARG A 23 9.70 -1.67 3.85
C ARG A 23 10.26 -0.44 4.56
N ARG A 24 9.70 -0.11 5.72
CA ARG A 24 10.02 1.12 6.46
C ARG A 24 10.75 0.82 7.77
N GLY A 25 11.32 1.87 8.38
CA GLY A 25 11.99 1.77 9.68
C GLY A 25 11.02 1.49 10.85
N MET A 26 9.71 1.60 10.62
CA MET A 26 8.66 1.36 11.61
C MET A 26 7.87 0.10 11.27
N TRP A 27 7.84 -0.85 12.22
CA TRP A 27 7.19 -2.15 12.03
C TRP A 27 5.70 -2.04 11.72
N GLU A 28 5.01 -1.08 12.33
CA GLU A 28 3.58 -0.84 12.12
C GLU A 28 3.26 -0.47 10.66
N LEU A 29 4.11 0.33 10.00
CA LEU A 29 3.93 0.65 8.59
C LEU A 29 4.11 -0.58 7.70
N ASP A 30 5.14 -1.39 7.98
CA ASP A 30 5.41 -2.64 7.28
C ASP A 30 4.19 -3.58 7.35
N LEU A 31 3.61 -3.73 8.54
CA LEU A 31 2.44 -4.58 8.79
C LEU A 31 1.18 -4.12 8.07
N LEU A 32 1.07 -2.85 7.71
CA LEU A 32 -0.08 -2.30 6.98
C LEU A 32 0.17 -2.33 5.47
N LEU A 33 1.34 -1.87 5.03
CA LEU A 33 1.66 -1.67 3.62
C LEU A 33 1.97 -2.98 2.90
N LEU A 34 2.76 -3.88 3.50
CA LEU A 34 3.16 -5.12 2.84
C LEU A 34 1.98 -6.04 2.51
N PRO A 35 1.11 -6.42 3.47
CA PRO A 35 0.02 -7.34 3.15
C PRO A 35 -1.00 -6.67 2.22
N PHE A 36 -1.18 -5.35 2.28
CA PHE A 36 -1.99 -4.64 1.30
C PHE A 36 -1.39 -4.71 -0.11
N LEU A 37 -0.07 -4.48 -0.24
CA LEU A 37 0.64 -4.59 -1.53
C LEU A 37 0.59 -6.01 -2.09
N GLU A 38 0.73 -7.03 -1.24
CA GLU A 38 0.79 -8.42 -1.69
C GLU A 38 -0.58 -8.98 -2.07
N HIS A 39 -1.64 -8.58 -1.36
CA HIS A 39 -2.96 -9.17 -1.53
C HIS A 39 -3.97 -8.27 -2.24
N ARG A 40 -3.87 -6.94 -2.14
CA ARG A 40 -4.86 -6.01 -2.70
C ARG A 40 -4.38 -5.21 -3.89
N TYR A 41 -3.10 -4.88 -3.98
CA TYR A 41 -2.59 -4.01 -5.04
C TYR A 41 -2.91 -4.49 -6.47
N ASP A 42 -2.84 -5.81 -6.72
CA ASP A 42 -3.12 -6.39 -8.05
C ASP A 42 -4.62 -6.31 -8.42
N GLU A 43 -5.50 -6.22 -7.41
CA GLU A 43 -6.95 -6.07 -7.59
C GLU A 43 -7.38 -4.61 -7.75
N LEU A 44 -6.47 -3.65 -7.53
CA LEU A 44 -6.76 -2.22 -7.66
C LEU A 44 -6.85 -1.81 -9.13
N ASP A 45 -7.73 -0.84 -9.40
CA ASP A 45 -7.77 -0.15 -10.69
C ASP A 45 -6.50 0.70 -10.91
N GLU A 46 -6.21 1.06 -12.16
CA GLU A 46 -5.04 1.88 -12.52
C GLU A 46 -4.94 3.19 -11.72
N ALA A 47 -6.09 3.82 -11.43
CA ALA A 47 -6.13 5.04 -10.62
C ALA A 47 -5.69 4.81 -9.17
N ASP A 48 -6.16 3.73 -8.55
CA ASP A 48 -5.84 3.39 -7.16
C ASP A 48 -4.39 2.86 -7.05
N GLN A 49 -3.89 2.12 -8.05
CA GLN A 49 -2.47 1.75 -8.15
C GLN A 49 -1.56 2.98 -8.28
N ALA A 50 -1.97 3.98 -9.09
CA ALA A 50 -1.25 5.23 -9.21
C ALA A 50 -1.24 6.01 -7.89
N ALA A 51 -2.36 6.03 -7.15
CA ALA A 51 -2.43 6.64 -5.83
C ALA A 51 -1.50 5.93 -4.83
N TYR A 52 -1.44 4.60 -4.84
CA TYR A 52 -0.52 3.84 -3.99
C TYR A 52 0.95 4.15 -4.31
N ARG A 53 1.31 4.21 -5.61
CA ARG A 53 2.66 4.59 -6.05
C ARG A 53 3.07 5.98 -5.58
N GLN A 54 2.14 6.93 -5.51
CA GLN A 54 2.40 8.26 -4.97
C GLN A 54 2.44 8.26 -3.44
N LEU A 55 1.58 7.47 -2.79
CA LEU A 55 1.57 7.35 -1.34
C LEU A 55 2.93 6.85 -0.82
N ILE A 56 3.46 5.77 -1.39
CA ILE A 56 4.73 5.17 -0.95
C ILE A 56 5.98 6.03 -1.24
N THR A 57 5.86 7.17 -1.92
CA THR A 57 6.95 8.15 -2.03
C THR A 57 6.99 9.16 -0.88
N GLU A 58 5.95 9.20 -0.05
CA GLU A 58 5.86 10.11 1.09
C GLU A 58 6.75 9.65 2.26
N GLU A 59 6.99 10.58 3.18
CA GLU A 59 7.83 10.35 4.35
C GLU A 59 7.13 9.44 5.38
N ASP A 60 7.94 8.73 6.18
CA ASP A 60 7.45 7.79 7.19
C ASP A 60 6.51 8.46 8.21
N GLN A 61 6.75 9.72 8.56
CA GLN A 61 5.95 10.46 9.52
C GLN A 61 4.51 10.69 9.00
N ASP A 62 4.38 11.16 7.76
CA ASP A 62 3.07 11.42 7.14
C ASP A 62 2.29 10.12 6.93
N LEU A 63 2.96 9.09 6.41
CA LEU A 63 2.38 7.76 6.26
C LEU A 63 1.86 7.21 7.58
N PHE A 64 2.63 7.37 8.65
CA PHE A 64 2.22 6.94 9.98
C PHE A 64 1.00 7.72 10.48
N MET A 65 0.98 9.04 10.32
CA MET A 65 -0.16 9.87 10.73
C MET A 65 -1.44 9.48 9.98
N TRP A 66 -1.34 9.23 8.67
CA TRP A 66 -2.51 8.87 7.85
C TRP A 66 -2.99 7.44 8.09
N LEU A 67 -2.08 6.46 8.12
CA LEU A 67 -2.43 5.05 8.32
C LEU A 67 -2.90 4.76 9.75
N MET A 68 -2.45 5.54 10.74
CA MET A 68 -2.97 5.48 12.11
C MET A 68 -4.26 6.30 12.30
N ARG A 69 -4.86 6.81 11.22
CA ARG A 69 -6.08 7.64 11.23
C ARG A 69 -5.97 8.88 12.13
N ARG A 70 -4.76 9.37 12.38
CA ARG A 70 -4.51 10.58 13.15
C ARG A 70 -4.77 11.83 12.31
N GLU A 71 -4.45 11.74 11.03
CA GLU A 71 -4.73 12.74 10.02
C GLU A 71 -5.23 12.07 8.74
N TRP A 72 -5.73 12.87 7.80
CA TRP A 72 -6.07 12.43 6.46
C TRP A 72 -5.40 13.33 5.42
N PRO A 73 -4.88 12.76 4.33
CA PRO A 73 -4.31 13.55 3.26
C PRO A 73 -5.39 14.41 2.59
N GLU A 74 -5.00 15.60 2.14
CA GLU A 74 -5.89 16.56 1.48
C GLU A 74 -6.30 16.07 0.08
N GLU A 75 -5.38 15.35 -0.60
CA GLU A 75 -5.60 14.84 -1.94
C GLU A 75 -6.61 13.67 -1.95
N PRO A 76 -7.73 13.77 -2.70
CA PRO A 76 -8.80 12.78 -2.67
C PRO A 76 -8.36 11.37 -3.06
N SER A 77 -7.52 11.24 -4.09
CA SER A 77 -7.00 9.96 -4.55
C SER A 77 -6.12 9.30 -3.48
N ARG A 78 -5.34 10.11 -2.76
CA ARG A 78 -4.49 9.65 -1.66
C ARG A 78 -5.32 9.23 -0.46
N ARG A 79 -6.33 10.03 -0.09
CA ARG A 79 -7.25 9.70 1.01
C ARG A 79 -7.94 8.36 0.74
N ARG A 80 -8.38 8.14 -0.50
CA ARG A 80 -9.01 6.88 -0.91
C ARG A 80 -8.09 5.68 -0.70
N ILE A 81 -6.85 5.73 -1.19
CA ILE A 81 -5.94 4.57 -1.02
C ILE A 81 -5.55 4.35 0.44
N VAL A 82 -5.38 5.41 1.23
CA VAL A 82 -5.14 5.31 2.68
C VAL A 82 -6.32 4.62 3.37
N GLN A 83 -7.56 5.02 3.06
CA GLN A 83 -8.76 4.38 3.59
C GLN A 83 -8.79 2.88 3.27
N MET A 84 -8.52 2.51 2.01
CA MET A 84 -8.50 1.11 1.59
C MET A 84 -7.45 0.28 2.34
N ILE A 85 -6.25 0.82 2.59
CA ILE A 85 -5.20 0.14 3.35
C ILE A 85 -5.66 -0.10 4.79
N VAL A 86 -6.23 0.92 5.42
CA VAL A 86 -6.70 0.86 6.80
C VAL A 86 -7.87 -0.13 6.93
N GLU A 87 -8.85 -0.05 6.03
CA GLU A 87 -9.99 -0.97 6.00
C GLU A 87 -9.55 -2.42 5.77
N TYR A 88 -8.57 -2.63 4.88
CA TYR A 88 -7.97 -3.95 4.67
C TYR A 88 -7.27 -4.45 5.93
N ALA A 89 -6.48 -3.60 6.60
CA ALA A 89 -5.82 -3.94 7.84
C ALA A 89 -6.80 -4.23 8.98
N GLU A 90 -7.94 -3.54 9.06
CA GLU A 90 -9.00 -3.84 10.02
C GLU A 90 -9.68 -5.19 9.68
N ALA A 91 -9.90 -5.48 8.40
CA ALA A 91 -10.48 -6.75 7.97
C ALA A 91 -9.53 -7.94 8.17
N SER A 92 -8.23 -7.77 7.87
CA SER A 92 -7.18 -8.77 8.02
C SER A 92 -6.68 -8.90 9.47
N GLY A 93 -6.77 -7.81 10.23
CA GLY A 93 -6.36 -7.67 11.63
C GLY A 93 -7.36 -8.21 12.65
N HIS A 94 -8.57 -8.60 12.21
CA HIS A 94 -9.54 -9.36 13.02
C HIS A 94 -9.07 -10.78 13.42
N GLY A 95 -7.76 -11.07 13.30
CA GLY A 95 -7.07 -12.22 13.90
C GLY A 95 -6.13 -11.91 15.08
N HIS A 96 -5.87 -10.64 15.44
CA HIS A 96 -4.81 -10.31 16.42
C HIS A 96 -5.22 -9.49 17.65
N ASN A 97 -6.52 -9.34 17.96
CA ASN A 97 -6.95 -8.92 19.30
C ASN A 97 -8.21 -9.68 19.77
N ARG A 98 -7.98 -10.87 20.33
CA ARG A 98 -8.88 -11.50 21.30
C ARG A 98 -8.14 -11.57 22.64
N GLY A 99 -8.54 -10.73 23.58
CA GLY A 99 -7.97 -10.61 24.94
C GLY A 99 -6.94 -9.48 24.98
N LEU A 100 -7.09 -8.45 25.81
CA LEU A 100 -7.63 -8.40 27.17
C LEU A 100 -8.32 -7.06 27.44
#